data_AF-A0A7Y7DK38-F1
#
_entry.id   AF-A0A7Y7DK38-F1
#
_cell.length_a   1.000
_cell.length_b   1.000
_cell.length_c   1.000
_cell.angle_alpha   90.00
_cell.angle_beta   90.00
_cell.angle_gamma   90.00
#
_symmetry.space_group_name_H-M   'P 1'
#
loop_
_entity.id
_entity.type
_entity.pdbx_description
1 polymer ?
#
loop_
_entity_poly.entity_id
_entity_poly.type
_entity_poly.pdbx_seq_one_letter_code
_entity_poly.pdbx_strand_id
1 'polypeptide(L)'
;MPELSRKDNTCHGANVCLNHHVGQILDVTLNDDEVVLSGECTINTGKQAVVIVKVGEEVAGVKAIHVPGSSKKLTPPVNFSVPVSLQLISNNSEQQLSVVLANETFSPLYMQSCKSVIELASSTEETSTINIHDVFPSFGFYGGGLEKPLEIDINDAIKGFKLVIAQDSAFLNLSRLEIRDSNGQLVSPDQVIEVQCSSRLNENIEMESLIKGRGFHSLREDNPWYQVRFKNKTDIKKLSIFNRRDKFGARSKGLVVYKQNQSDEFVEVYSSISNTEHAEALMLELKQNLSASEWDECYTGSTLSREKIIDKVLAQCRSNITRTEHWSIGFIEQLLPTWSALKIDEFEIDREVHLLALLIFKQTTERLRFQLQPFAKILYSKESIIQCQHYVNEFRKANGLQAVQFTKHGIALQNKLTDNPDRIVNSTKMLMSDLKELGVKPCIAYGTLLGAVREGAFIAHDDDVDLLIELPERDLSKDTALALAEETLKKLNPENYRFFRASKTGKNINLHVIVRGTGVVLDVFPYWYKGDMAMMHMESMKIRGIPASIMEGRNKIEFYDETFHIPSQPERFLEERYGATWQQSDPFHEWRWALK
;
A
#
# COMPACT_ATOMS: atom_id res chain seq x y z
N MET A 1 -41.90 7.89 -27.84
CA MET A 1 -42.77 7.90 -26.64
C MET A 1 -42.51 6.60 -25.87
N PRO A 2 -42.17 6.65 -24.58
CA PRO A 2 -40.92 7.22 -24.09
C PRO A 2 -39.99 6.17 -23.45
N GLU A 3 -38.78 6.66 -23.20
CA GLU A 3 -37.56 6.05 -22.68
C GLU A 3 -37.72 5.27 -21.37
N LEU A 4 -37.04 4.12 -21.26
CA LEU A 4 -36.71 3.48 -19.99
C LEU A 4 -35.21 3.61 -19.76
N SER A 5 -34.88 4.57 -18.90
CA SER A 5 -33.55 4.83 -18.34
C SER A 5 -32.99 3.57 -17.66
N ARG A 6 -31.79 3.15 -18.07
CA ARG A 6 -30.93 2.28 -17.25
C ARG A 6 -30.54 3.06 -16.01
N LYS A 7 -31.07 2.66 -14.85
CA LYS A 7 -30.54 3.09 -13.55
C LYS A 7 -29.21 2.40 -13.32
N ASP A 8 -28.18 3.21 -13.11
CA ASP A 8 -26.91 2.83 -12.52
C ASP A 8 -27.14 2.18 -11.15
N ASN A 9 -26.92 0.88 -11.06
CA ASN A 9 -26.67 0.23 -9.77
C ASN A 9 -25.23 0.57 -9.35
N THR A 10 -25.05 1.79 -8.86
CA THR A 10 -23.91 2.13 -8.00
C THR A 10 -24.14 1.40 -6.69
N CYS A 11 -23.31 0.39 -6.44
CA CYS A 11 -23.18 -0.23 -5.13
C CYS A 11 -22.78 0.88 -4.16
N HIS A 12 -23.76 1.39 -3.41
CA HIS A 12 -23.54 2.32 -2.32
C HIS A 12 -22.77 1.53 -1.26
N GLY A 13 -21.46 1.76 -1.20
CA GLY A 13 -20.66 1.39 -0.05
C GLY A 13 -21.39 1.90 1.18
N ALA A 14 -21.73 0.96 2.07
CA ALA A 14 -22.46 1.25 3.29
C ALA A 14 -21.76 2.41 4.01
N ASN A 15 -22.45 3.54 4.12
CA ASN A 15 -22.17 4.54 5.13
C ASN A 15 -22.37 3.84 6.48
N VAL A 16 -21.31 3.26 7.02
CA VAL A 16 -21.24 3.00 8.45
C VAL A 16 -20.98 4.37 9.07
N CYS A 17 -22.06 5.08 9.40
CA CYS A 17 -21.99 6.09 10.43
C CYS A 17 -21.34 5.43 11.65
N LEU A 18 -20.11 5.82 11.97
CA LEU A 18 -19.41 5.37 13.17
C LEU A 18 -20.32 5.68 14.36
N ASN A 19 -20.80 4.63 15.00
CA ASN A 19 -21.40 4.72 16.32
C ASN A 19 -20.35 5.39 17.22
N HIS A 20 -20.70 6.54 17.80
CA HIS A 20 -19.88 7.17 18.81
C HIS A 20 -19.64 6.14 19.92
N HIS A 21 -18.38 5.89 20.28
CA HIS A 21 -18.03 4.95 21.34
C HIS A 21 -18.65 5.45 22.66
N VAL A 22 -19.70 4.76 23.15
CA VAL A 22 -20.51 5.24 24.29
C VAL A 22 -19.89 4.81 25.64
N GLY A 23 -18.98 3.84 25.64
CA GLY A 23 -18.20 3.40 26.80
C GLY A 23 -17.66 1.97 26.68
N GLN A 24 -16.87 1.55 27.67
CA GLN A 24 -16.26 0.21 27.77
C GLN A 24 -16.03 -0.21 29.22
N ILE A 25 -15.88 -1.52 29.46
CA ILE A 25 -15.36 -2.07 30.72
C ILE A 25 -13.84 -2.15 30.62
N LEU A 26 -13.16 -1.54 31.57
CA LEU A 26 -11.70 -1.47 31.65
C LEU A 26 -11.14 -2.55 32.58
N ASP A 27 -11.89 -2.91 33.62
CA ASP A 27 -11.42 -3.80 34.67
C ASP A 27 -12.57 -4.58 35.33
N VAL A 28 -12.27 -5.80 35.77
CA VAL A 28 -13.20 -6.70 36.47
C VAL A 28 -12.45 -7.31 37.64
N THR A 29 -12.78 -6.88 38.86
CA THR A 29 -12.05 -7.29 40.07
C THR A 29 -12.96 -8.05 41.03
N LEU A 30 -12.39 -9.01 41.74
CA LEU A 30 -13.07 -9.70 42.84
C LEU A 30 -12.70 -9.05 44.18
N ASN A 31 -13.71 -8.54 44.90
CA ASN A 31 -13.57 -7.97 46.23
C ASN A 31 -14.49 -8.73 47.19
N ASP A 32 -13.92 -9.57 48.05
CA ASP A 32 -14.66 -10.40 49.02
C ASP A 32 -15.88 -11.11 48.40
N ASP A 33 -17.10 -10.59 48.64
CA ASP A 33 -18.38 -11.16 48.19
C ASP A 33 -18.96 -10.50 46.91
N GLU A 34 -18.20 -9.63 46.24
CA GLU A 34 -18.65 -8.87 45.05
C GLU A 34 -17.64 -8.95 43.89
N VAL A 35 -18.18 -9.02 42.67
CA VAL A 35 -17.44 -8.73 41.43
C VAL A 35 -17.68 -7.28 41.06
N VAL A 36 -16.62 -6.49 40.95
CA VAL A 36 -16.68 -5.07 40.63
C VAL A 36 -16.32 -4.84 39.17
N LEU A 37 -17.29 -4.38 38.39
CA LEU A 37 -17.14 -4.04 36.98
C LEU A 37 -16.83 -2.54 36.86
N SER A 38 -15.59 -2.20 36.48
CA SER A 38 -15.14 -0.81 36.35
C SER A 38 -14.86 -0.46 34.89
N GLY A 39 -15.24 0.74 34.49
CA GLY A 39 -15.15 1.16 33.11
C GLY A 39 -15.27 2.66 32.94
N GLU A 40 -15.33 3.10 31.70
CA GLU A 40 -15.53 4.49 31.34
C GLU A 40 -16.62 4.64 30.29
N CYS A 41 -17.32 5.77 30.30
CA CYS A 41 -18.39 6.03 29.33
C CYS A 41 -18.54 7.51 29.02
N THR A 42 -19.08 7.84 27.84
CA THR A 42 -19.40 9.21 27.46
C THR A 42 -20.89 9.45 27.58
N ILE A 43 -21.28 10.53 28.27
CA ILE A 43 -22.69 10.83 28.54
C ILE A 43 -23.11 12.22 28.04
N ASN A 44 -24.41 12.46 27.87
CA ASN A 44 -24.90 13.78 27.51
C ASN A 44 -24.89 14.71 28.74
N THR A 45 -24.15 15.82 28.69
CA THR A 45 -24.12 16.80 29.79
C THR A 45 -25.52 17.33 30.10
N GLY A 46 -25.84 17.48 31.38
CA GLY A 46 -27.15 17.96 31.83
C GLY A 46 -28.28 16.92 31.83
N LYS A 47 -28.01 15.66 31.42
CA LYS A 47 -28.94 14.54 31.54
C LYS A 47 -28.45 13.51 32.56
N GLN A 48 -29.37 12.72 33.10
CA GLN A 48 -29.00 11.55 33.90
C GLN A 48 -28.77 10.36 32.97
N ALA A 49 -27.65 9.69 33.16
CA ALA A 49 -27.32 8.43 32.52
C ALA A 49 -27.23 7.34 33.59
N VAL A 50 -27.46 6.08 33.20
CA VAL A 50 -27.46 4.95 34.12
C VAL A 50 -26.74 3.78 33.48
N VAL A 51 -25.70 3.26 34.12
CA VAL A 51 -25.10 1.97 33.78
C VAL A 51 -25.89 0.88 34.51
N ILE A 52 -26.34 -0.13 33.78
CA ILE A 52 -27.15 -1.24 34.26
C ILE A 52 -26.38 -2.53 33.96
N VAL A 53 -26.13 -3.33 35.00
CA VAL A 53 -25.59 -4.68 34.86
C VAL A 53 -26.74 -5.65 35.01
N LYS A 54 -26.85 -6.61 34.09
CA LYS A 54 -27.83 -7.68 34.11
C LYS A 54 -27.17 -9.04 34.13
N VAL A 55 -27.77 -9.99 34.83
CA VAL A 55 -27.47 -11.42 34.75
C VAL A 55 -28.72 -12.10 34.17
N GLY A 56 -28.62 -12.58 32.94
CA GLY A 56 -29.79 -12.94 32.14
C GLY A 56 -30.71 -11.73 31.95
N GLU A 57 -31.96 -11.86 32.39
CA GLU A 57 -32.95 -10.77 32.36
C GLU A 57 -33.02 -9.97 33.68
N GLU A 58 -32.37 -10.45 34.74
CA GLU A 58 -32.40 -9.82 36.06
C GLU A 58 -31.39 -8.68 36.15
N VAL A 59 -31.81 -7.53 36.69
CA VAL A 59 -30.91 -6.39 36.95
C VAL A 59 -30.10 -6.67 38.21
N ALA A 60 -28.80 -6.87 38.03
CA ALA A 60 -27.86 -7.30 39.05
C ALA A 60 -27.08 -6.13 39.69
N GLY A 61 -27.00 -4.98 39.02
CA GLY A 61 -26.33 -3.79 39.54
C GLY A 61 -26.66 -2.53 38.73
N VAL A 62 -26.59 -1.36 39.37
CA VAL A 62 -26.93 -0.08 38.72
C VAL A 62 -26.03 1.05 39.23
N LYS A 63 -25.56 1.92 38.32
CA LYS A 63 -24.84 3.15 38.66
C LYS A 63 -25.40 4.34 37.89
N ALA A 64 -25.97 5.31 38.62
CA ALA A 64 -26.35 6.58 38.05
C ALA A 64 -25.13 7.50 37.88
N ILE A 65 -25.05 8.16 36.74
CA ILE A 65 -23.99 9.10 36.36
C ILE A 65 -24.65 10.40 35.90
N HIS A 66 -24.21 11.52 36.46
CA HIS A 66 -24.69 12.84 36.08
C HIS A 66 -23.55 13.83 36.04
N VAL A 67 -23.38 14.50 34.89
CA VAL A 67 -22.44 15.59 34.71
C VAL A 67 -23.23 16.88 34.41
N PRO A 68 -23.15 17.91 35.26
CA PRO A 68 -23.83 19.19 35.02
C PRO A 68 -23.34 19.86 33.72
N GLY A 69 -24.26 20.45 32.94
CA GLY A 69 -23.91 21.21 31.73
C GLY A 69 -25.09 21.43 30.79
N SER A 70 -24.88 22.13 29.68
CA SER A 70 -25.94 22.35 28.68
C SER A 70 -26.30 21.04 27.96
N SER A 71 -27.57 20.67 27.94
CA SER A 71 -28.05 19.49 27.20
C SER A 71 -27.74 19.62 25.71
N LYS A 72 -26.80 18.79 25.20
CA LYS A 72 -26.43 18.52 23.78
C LYS A 72 -24.92 18.31 23.51
N LYS A 73 -24.03 18.26 24.52
CA LYS A 73 -22.63 17.87 24.34
C LYS A 73 -22.32 16.55 25.06
N LEU A 74 -21.55 15.68 24.41
CA LEU A 74 -20.96 14.50 25.06
C LEU A 74 -19.87 14.95 26.05
N THR A 75 -19.82 14.31 27.21
CA THR A 75 -18.74 14.49 28.19
C THR A 75 -17.44 13.87 27.67
N PRO A 76 -16.27 14.32 28.16
CA PRO A 76 -15.11 13.44 28.26
C PRO A 76 -15.49 12.10 28.95
N PRO A 77 -14.71 11.02 28.77
CA PRO A 77 -14.96 9.76 29.45
C PRO A 77 -15.13 9.95 30.96
N VAL A 78 -16.21 9.39 31.50
CA VAL A 78 -16.53 9.40 32.92
C VAL A 78 -16.42 7.97 33.43
N ASN A 79 -15.61 7.79 34.46
CA ASN A 79 -15.43 6.50 35.08
C ASN A 79 -16.68 6.08 35.85
N PHE A 80 -16.99 4.80 35.77
CA PHE A 80 -18.02 4.16 36.55
C PHE A 80 -17.50 2.86 37.14
N SER A 81 -18.16 2.43 38.22
CA SER A 81 -17.90 1.15 38.86
C SER A 81 -19.23 0.62 39.38
N VAL A 82 -19.53 -0.63 39.06
CA VAL A 82 -20.76 -1.31 39.47
C VAL A 82 -20.40 -2.61 40.18
N PRO A 83 -20.58 -2.70 41.51
CA PRO A 83 -20.47 -3.97 42.21
C PRO A 83 -21.67 -4.87 41.89
N VAL A 84 -21.42 -6.17 41.78
CA VAL A 84 -22.42 -7.20 41.58
C VAL A 84 -22.12 -8.36 42.52
N SER A 85 -23.13 -8.90 43.19
CA SER A 85 -22.96 -10.02 44.12
C SER A 85 -22.29 -11.23 43.45
N LEU A 86 -21.17 -11.69 44.01
CA LEU A 86 -20.48 -12.89 43.55
C LEU A 86 -21.39 -14.12 43.65
N GLN A 87 -22.23 -14.20 44.69
CA GLN A 87 -23.20 -15.27 44.86
C GLN A 87 -24.22 -15.31 43.72
N LEU A 88 -24.72 -14.15 43.28
CA LEU A 88 -25.67 -14.05 42.18
C LEU A 88 -25.05 -14.51 40.86
N ILE A 89 -23.82 -14.07 40.56
CA ILE A 89 -23.09 -14.47 39.35
C ILE A 89 -22.77 -15.97 39.40
N SER A 90 -22.34 -16.48 40.55
CA SER A 90 -21.98 -17.91 40.74
C SER A 90 -23.17 -18.84 40.58
N ASN A 91 -24.34 -18.46 41.11
CA ASN A 91 -25.58 -19.23 40.97
C ASN A 91 -26.12 -19.26 39.53
N ASN A 92 -25.63 -18.37 38.66
CA ASN A 92 -26.06 -18.23 37.27
C ASN A 92 -24.89 -18.40 36.29
N SER A 93 -23.92 -19.27 36.60
CA SER A 93 -22.66 -19.44 35.85
C SER A 93 -22.82 -19.59 34.33
N GLU A 94 -23.87 -20.26 33.88
CA GLU A 94 -24.18 -20.53 32.46
C GLU A 94 -24.95 -19.37 31.76
N GLN A 95 -25.41 -18.36 32.50
CA GLN A 95 -26.11 -17.21 31.95
C GLN A 95 -25.15 -16.09 31.55
N GLN A 96 -25.63 -15.20 30.68
CA GLN A 96 -24.89 -14.02 30.25
C GLN A 96 -24.99 -12.90 31.27
N LEU A 97 -23.85 -12.31 31.62
CA LEU A 97 -23.76 -11.01 32.27
C LEU A 97 -23.60 -9.94 31.18
N SER A 98 -24.45 -8.92 31.19
CA SER A 98 -24.38 -7.79 30.26
C SER A 98 -24.36 -6.46 30.98
N VAL A 99 -23.59 -5.51 30.46
CA VAL A 99 -23.53 -4.12 30.95
C VAL A 99 -24.08 -3.21 29.86
N VAL A 100 -25.05 -2.38 30.22
CA VAL A 100 -25.76 -1.49 29.31
C VAL A 100 -25.77 -0.08 29.87
N LEU A 101 -25.36 0.90 29.07
CA LEU A 101 -25.54 2.31 29.38
C LEU A 101 -26.89 2.80 28.85
N ALA A 102 -27.73 3.31 29.74
CA ALA A 102 -28.94 4.06 29.40
C ALA A 102 -28.63 5.56 29.43
N ASN A 103 -28.50 6.17 28.25
CA ASN A 103 -28.31 7.61 28.06
C ASN A 103 -29.11 8.04 26.82
N GLU A 104 -30.40 8.30 27.02
CA GLU A 104 -31.45 8.48 25.98
C GLU A 104 -31.73 7.23 25.13
N THR A 105 -30.70 6.46 24.82
CA THR A 105 -30.76 5.14 24.20
C THR A 105 -30.04 4.13 25.10
N PHE A 106 -30.31 2.84 24.88
CA PHE A 106 -29.60 1.75 25.54
C PHE A 106 -28.44 1.29 24.67
N SER A 107 -27.22 1.39 25.18
CA SER A 107 -25.98 1.01 24.49
C SER A 107 -25.27 -0.11 25.24
N PRO A 108 -25.02 -1.28 24.63
CA PRO A 108 -24.26 -2.33 25.29
C PRO A 108 -22.80 -1.92 25.43
N LEU A 109 -22.22 -2.11 26.62
CA LEU A 109 -20.82 -1.82 26.93
C LEU A 109 -19.98 -3.11 27.08
N TYR A 110 -20.61 -4.20 27.51
CA TYR A 110 -19.93 -5.46 27.83
C TYR A 110 -20.92 -6.62 27.85
N MET A 111 -20.50 -7.81 27.42
CA MET A 111 -21.30 -9.04 27.49
C MET A 111 -20.38 -10.26 27.56
N GLN A 112 -20.54 -11.07 28.61
CA GLN A 112 -19.77 -12.30 28.83
C GLN A 112 -20.58 -13.32 29.62
N SER A 113 -20.20 -14.60 29.60
CA SER A 113 -20.79 -15.58 30.52
C SER A 113 -20.42 -15.26 31.97
N CYS A 114 -21.32 -15.53 32.92
CA CYS A 114 -21.06 -15.34 34.35
C CYS A 114 -19.84 -16.14 34.82
N LYS A 115 -19.64 -17.35 34.29
CA LYS A 115 -18.45 -18.16 34.52
C LYS A 115 -17.16 -17.46 34.09
N SER A 116 -17.12 -16.90 32.87
CA SER A 116 -15.96 -16.17 32.36
C SER A 116 -15.67 -14.91 33.17
N VAL A 117 -16.70 -14.23 33.68
CA VAL A 117 -16.55 -13.06 34.55
C VAL A 117 -15.91 -13.45 35.89
N ILE A 118 -16.32 -14.58 36.49
CA ILE A 118 -15.70 -15.09 37.73
C ILE A 118 -14.25 -15.49 37.50
N GLU A 119 -13.97 -16.18 36.38
CA GLU A 119 -12.60 -16.57 36.00
C GLU A 119 -11.70 -15.34 35.82
N LEU A 120 -12.20 -14.28 35.15
CA LEU A 120 -11.49 -13.02 34.95
C LEU A 120 -11.29 -12.25 36.27
N ALA A 121 -12.29 -12.22 37.15
CA ALA A 121 -12.21 -11.56 38.45
C ALA A 121 -11.28 -12.29 39.44
N SER A 122 -11.14 -13.61 39.28
CA SER A 122 -10.34 -14.49 40.15
C SER A 122 -8.92 -14.71 39.64
N SER A 123 -8.63 -14.34 38.39
CA SER A 123 -7.27 -14.41 37.86
C SER A 123 -6.41 -13.34 38.53
N THR A 124 -5.53 -13.75 39.45
CA THR A 124 -4.42 -12.93 39.94
C THR A 124 -3.31 -12.76 38.89
N GLU A 125 -3.53 -13.26 37.67
CA GLU A 125 -2.67 -12.96 36.55
C GLU A 125 -2.97 -11.51 36.13
N GLU A 126 -1.94 -10.68 36.16
CA GLU A 126 -1.88 -9.46 35.37
C GLU A 126 -2.61 -9.75 34.06
N THR A 127 -3.70 -9.04 33.78
CA THR A 127 -4.36 -9.07 32.48
C THR A 127 -3.24 -8.91 31.48
N SER A 128 -2.85 -10.00 30.80
CA SER A 128 -1.74 -9.97 29.88
C SER A 128 -2.22 -9.06 28.75
N THR A 129 -1.86 -7.78 28.83
CA THR A 129 -2.19 -6.80 27.81
C THR A 129 -1.55 -7.34 26.55
N ILE A 130 -2.36 -7.90 25.65
CA ILE A 130 -1.89 -8.41 24.37
C ILE A 130 -1.21 -7.23 23.70
N ASN A 131 0.12 -7.27 23.60
CA ASN A 131 0.85 -6.25 22.90
C ASN A 131 0.50 -6.39 21.43
N ILE A 132 -0.19 -5.37 20.89
CA ILE A 132 -0.69 -5.40 19.52
C ILE A 132 0.43 -5.67 18.51
N HIS A 133 1.67 -5.28 18.82
CA HIS A 133 2.83 -5.49 17.95
C HIS A 133 3.31 -6.94 17.89
N ASP A 134 3.00 -7.78 18.88
CA ASP A 134 3.36 -9.20 18.87
C ASP A 134 2.50 -9.96 17.85
N VAL A 135 1.25 -9.54 17.68
CA VAL A 135 0.32 -10.08 16.67
C VAL A 135 0.46 -9.36 15.33
N PHE A 136 0.56 -8.03 15.36
CA PHE A 136 0.58 -7.14 14.20
C PHE A 136 1.89 -6.33 14.16
N PRO A 137 3.00 -6.93 13.71
CA PRO A 137 4.32 -6.29 13.76
C PRO A 137 4.43 -5.04 12.88
N SER A 138 3.55 -4.92 11.88
CA SER A 138 3.39 -3.74 11.03
C SER A 138 2.25 -2.82 11.47
N PHE A 139 1.75 -2.92 12.72
CA PHE A 139 0.72 -2.00 13.23
C PHE A 139 1.04 -0.53 12.92
N GLY A 140 0.08 0.16 12.31
CA GLY A 140 0.25 1.50 11.74
C GLY A 140 0.70 1.52 10.28
N PHE A 141 0.76 0.36 9.60
CA PHE A 141 1.16 0.26 8.18
C PHE A 141 0.17 0.94 7.24
N TYR A 142 0.70 1.71 6.30
CA TYR A 142 -0.03 2.31 5.19
C TYR A 142 0.88 2.41 3.95
N GLY A 143 0.31 2.51 2.75
CA GLY A 143 1.07 2.48 1.50
C GLY A 143 0.96 1.12 0.82
N GLY A 144 2.02 0.31 0.96
CA GLY A 144 2.11 -1.01 0.34
C GLY A 144 2.14 -1.00 -1.18
N GLY A 145 1.72 -2.11 -1.80
CA GLY A 145 1.86 -2.34 -3.24
C GLY A 145 1.02 -1.42 -4.12
N LEU A 146 -0.02 -0.81 -3.56
CA LEU A 146 -0.92 0.14 -4.25
C LEU A 146 -0.65 1.61 -3.90
N GLU A 147 0.37 1.91 -3.08
CA GLU A 147 0.70 3.26 -2.61
C GLU A 147 -0.48 3.99 -1.93
N LYS A 148 -1.32 3.26 -1.19
CA LYS A 148 -2.48 3.86 -0.52
C LYS A 148 -2.02 4.86 0.54
N PRO A 149 -2.52 6.10 0.55
CA PRO A 149 -2.15 7.06 1.59
C PRO A 149 -2.75 6.64 2.95
N LEU A 150 -2.14 7.12 4.02
CA LEU A 150 -2.84 7.26 5.30
C LEU A 150 -3.78 8.46 5.18
N GLU A 151 -5.07 8.22 5.37
CA GLU A 151 -6.10 9.25 5.35
C GLU A 151 -6.47 9.63 6.79
N ILE A 152 -6.34 10.91 7.13
CA ILE A 152 -6.69 11.44 8.46
C ILE A 152 -7.79 12.47 8.29
N ASP A 153 -8.96 12.19 8.83
CA ASP A 153 -10.09 13.12 8.88
C ASP A 153 -9.81 14.21 9.93
N ILE A 154 -9.77 15.46 9.49
CA ILE A 154 -9.58 16.64 10.35
C ILE A 154 -10.93 17.27 10.68
N ASN A 155 -11.76 17.46 9.65
CA ASN A 155 -13.10 18.07 9.71
C ASN A 155 -13.16 19.31 10.61
N ASP A 156 -12.15 20.17 10.53
CA ASP A 156 -11.96 21.30 11.43
C ASP A 156 -11.23 22.44 10.72
N ALA A 157 -11.46 23.64 11.23
CA ALA A 157 -10.79 24.83 10.78
C ALA A 157 -9.49 24.98 11.58
N ILE A 158 -8.34 24.88 10.90
CA ILE A 158 -7.04 24.80 11.56
C ILE A 158 -6.10 25.92 11.07
N LYS A 159 -5.14 26.29 11.92
CA LYS A 159 -4.07 27.24 11.55
C LYS A 159 -2.91 26.57 10.84
N GLY A 160 -2.76 25.25 11.03
CA GLY A 160 -1.67 24.47 10.49
C GLY A 160 -1.70 23.05 11.03
N PHE A 161 -0.69 22.26 10.69
CA PHE A 161 -0.48 20.92 11.24
C PHE A 161 1.01 20.61 11.33
N LYS A 162 1.35 19.60 12.12
CA LYS A 162 2.72 19.12 12.32
C LYS A 162 2.76 17.60 12.24
N LEU A 163 3.65 17.09 11.40
CA LEU A 163 4.00 15.68 11.30
C LEU A 163 5.26 15.46 12.14
N VAL A 164 5.27 14.43 12.98
CA VAL A 164 6.41 14.07 13.83
C VAL A 164 6.64 12.57 13.71
N ILE A 165 7.89 12.12 13.64
CA ILE A 165 8.22 10.72 13.91
C ILE A 165 8.63 10.63 15.37
N ALA A 166 7.74 10.21 16.26
CA ALA A 166 7.95 10.11 17.70
C ALA A 166 8.87 8.93 18.06
N GLN A 167 10.15 9.07 17.71
CA GLN A 167 11.19 8.08 17.91
C GLN A 167 12.56 8.76 17.93
N ASP A 168 13.45 8.26 18.79
CA ASP A 168 14.84 8.70 18.82
C ASP A 168 15.63 8.17 17.62
N SER A 169 16.59 8.94 17.13
CA SER A 169 17.48 8.57 16.03
C SER A 169 16.74 8.12 14.75
N ALA A 170 15.67 8.82 14.39
CA ALA A 170 14.77 8.48 13.29
C ALA A 170 14.91 9.44 12.09
N PHE A 171 14.09 9.19 11.06
CA PHE A 171 14.00 10.05 9.88
C PHE A 171 12.53 10.34 9.57
N LEU A 172 12.18 11.60 9.30
CA LEU A 172 10.93 11.93 8.62
C LEU A 172 11.17 11.82 7.11
N ASN A 173 10.58 10.82 6.48
CA ASN A 173 10.82 10.52 5.08
C ASN A 173 9.54 10.04 4.39
N LEU A 174 8.90 10.95 3.65
CA LEU A 174 7.59 10.77 3.03
C LEU A 174 7.64 11.19 1.56
N SER A 175 6.78 10.60 0.71
CA SER A 175 6.81 10.86 -0.73
C SER A 175 5.91 12.03 -1.15
N ARG A 176 4.77 12.21 -0.48
CA ARG A 176 3.80 13.27 -0.81
C ARG A 176 2.85 13.51 0.35
N LEU A 177 2.37 14.74 0.44
CA LEU A 177 1.28 15.14 1.32
C LEU A 177 0.21 15.87 0.50
N GLU A 178 -1.03 15.41 0.59
CA GLU A 178 -2.18 16.10 0.03
C GLU A 178 -3.05 16.65 1.17
N ILE A 179 -3.53 17.89 1.00
CA ILE A 179 -4.37 18.59 1.96
C ILE A 179 -5.67 18.89 1.24
N ARG A 180 -6.81 18.44 1.78
CA ARG A 180 -8.13 18.62 1.17
C ARG A 180 -9.01 19.52 2.03
N ASP A 181 -9.59 20.52 1.40
CA ASP A 181 -10.55 21.43 2.05
C ASP A 181 -11.90 20.75 2.33
N SER A 182 -12.83 21.49 2.94
CA SER A 182 -14.20 21.04 3.22
C SER A 182 -14.97 20.55 1.98
N ASN A 183 -14.65 21.06 0.79
CA ASN A 183 -15.23 20.66 -0.49
C ASN A 183 -14.52 19.44 -1.11
N GLY A 184 -13.45 18.94 -0.49
CA GLY A 184 -12.63 17.83 -0.99
C GLY A 184 -11.61 18.24 -2.06
N GLN A 185 -11.45 19.53 -2.33
CA GLN A 185 -10.49 20.06 -3.29
C GLN A 185 -9.10 20.15 -2.67
N LEU A 186 -8.06 19.97 -3.48
CA LEU A 186 -6.68 20.15 -3.01
C LEU A 186 -6.45 21.62 -2.66
N VAL A 187 -5.97 21.86 -1.43
CA VAL A 187 -5.58 23.19 -0.98
C VAL A 187 -4.38 23.65 -1.80
N SER A 188 -4.49 24.83 -2.44
CA SER A 188 -3.39 25.41 -3.21
C SER A 188 -2.17 25.64 -2.30
N PRO A 189 -0.95 25.33 -2.76
CA PRO A 189 0.28 25.73 -2.07
C PRO A 189 0.34 27.23 -1.72
N ASP A 190 -0.35 28.10 -2.46
CA ASP A 190 -0.39 29.55 -2.18
C ASP A 190 -1.15 29.89 -0.88
N GLN A 191 -1.95 28.96 -0.35
CA GLN A 191 -2.58 29.10 0.97
C GLN A 191 -1.61 28.75 2.11
N VAL A 192 -0.46 28.14 1.81
CA VAL A 192 0.59 27.86 2.79
C VAL A 192 1.50 29.07 2.91
N ILE A 193 1.58 29.67 4.10
CA ILE A 193 2.46 30.82 4.37
C ILE A 193 3.83 30.41 4.85
N GLU A 194 3.92 29.27 5.51
CA GLU A 194 5.18 28.82 6.08
C GLU A 194 5.19 27.30 6.14
N VAL A 195 6.31 26.75 5.69
CA VAL A 195 6.70 25.39 6.01
C VAL A 195 7.96 25.47 6.86
N GLN A 196 7.95 24.74 7.98
CA GLN A 196 9.12 24.56 8.82
C GLN A 196 9.41 23.07 8.96
N CYS A 197 10.66 22.74 9.26
CA CYS A 197 11.06 21.37 9.58
C CYS A 197 12.24 21.39 10.55
N SER A 198 12.46 20.28 11.23
CA SER A 198 13.62 20.10 12.12
C SER A 198 14.94 20.16 11.34
N SER A 199 15.02 19.44 10.21
CA SER A 199 16.21 19.38 9.38
C SER A 199 15.88 18.90 7.95
N ARG A 200 16.83 19.06 7.03
CA ARG A 200 16.74 18.55 5.64
C ARG A 200 18.02 17.81 5.29
N LEU A 201 17.90 16.59 4.77
CA LEU A 201 19.05 15.82 4.29
C LEU A 201 19.70 16.45 3.05
N ASN A 202 18.90 17.07 2.19
CA ASN A 202 19.37 17.81 1.02
C ASN A 202 18.85 19.24 1.08
N GLU A 203 19.74 20.18 1.37
CA GLU A 203 19.42 21.60 1.55
C GLU A 203 18.87 22.26 0.28
N ASN A 204 19.17 21.69 -0.90
CA ASN A 204 18.67 22.18 -2.19
C ASN A 204 17.20 21.84 -2.43
N ILE A 205 16.59 20.96 -1.62
CA ILE A 205 15.17 20.64 -1.73
C ILE A 205 14.36 21.75 -1.03
N GLU A 206 13.44 22.37 -1.77
CA GLU A 206 12.48 23.36 -1.26
C GLU A 206 11.70 22.81 -0.06
N MET A 207 11.39 23.67 0.93
CA MET A 207 10.66 23.25 2.13
C MET A 207 9.28 22.68 1.76
N GLU A 208 8.61 23.27 0.78
CA GLU A 208 7.29 22.87 0.28
C GLU A 208 7.32 21.59 -0.57
N SER A 209 8.46 20.92 -0.72
CA SER A 209 8.61 19.75 -1.58
C SER A 209 7.59 18.65 -1.27
N LEU A 210 7.25 18.44 0.01
CA LEU A 210 6.30 17.40 0.41
C LEU A 210 4.87 17.69 -0.09
N ILE A 211 4.39 18.93 0.09
CA ILE A 211 3.06 19.37 -0.37
C ILE A 211 2.98 19.54 -1.89
N LYS A 212 4.12 19.79 -2.55
CA LYS A 212 4.25 19.76 -4.03
C LYS A 212 4.40 18.34 -4.60
N GLY A 213 4.36 17.31 -3.76
CA GLY A 213 4.45 15.90 -4.17
C GLY A 213 5.82 15.47 -4.70
N ARG A 214 6.89 16.17 -4.30
CA ARG A 214 8.29 15.85 -4.65
C ARG A 214 9.05 15.13 -3.53
N GLY A 215 8.38 14.84 -2.41
CA GLY A 215 8.92 14.12 -1.26
C GLY A 215 9.76 14.99 -0.31
N PHE A 216 10.07 14.43 0.86
CA PHE A 216 10.85 15.09 1.90
C PHE A 216 11.68 14.06 2.68
N HIS A 217 12.87 14.47 3.14
CA HIS A 217 13.77 13.64 3.94
C HIS A 217 14.54 14.51 4.94
N SER A 218 14.35 14.27 6.24
CA SER A 218 15.13 14.91 7.31
C SER A 218 16.53 14.30 7.45
N LEU A 219 17.43 14.93 8.22
CA LEU A 219 18.59 14.24 8.77
C LEU A 219 18.13 13.14 9.76
N ARG A 220 19.08 12.32 10.20
CA ARG A 220 18.85 11.38 11.30
C ARG A 220 18.92 12.16 12.61
N GLU A 221 17.83 12.23 13.34
CA GLU A 221 17.71 13.03 14.56
C GLU A 221 16.61 12.49 15.46
N ASP A 222 16.49 13.02 16.67
CA ASP A 222 15.43 12.66 17.59
C ASP A 222 14.17 13.43 17.23
N ASN A 223 13.04 12.71 17.13
CA ASN A 223 11.73 13.30 16.89
C ASN A 223 11.65 14.25 15.67
N PRO A 224 12.13 13.84 14.47
CA PRO A 224 12.14 14.71 13.30
C PRO A 224 10.73 15.11 12.92
N TRP A 225 10.57 16.37 12.48
CA TRP A 225 9.25 16.96 12.25
C TRP A 225 9.18 17.86 11.02
N TYR A 226 7.96 17.98 10.49
CA TYR A 226 7.59 18.83 9.36
C TYR A 226 6.28 19.54 9.68
N GLN A 227 6.25 20.86 9.59
CA GLN A 227 5.12 21.69 9.99
C GLN A 227 4.68 22.58 8.83
N VAL A 228 3.37 22.73 8.68
CA VAL A 228 2.73 23.60 7.69
C VAL A 228 1.81 24.57 8.40
N ARG A 229 1.90 25.85 8.05
CA ARG A 229 1.03 26.92 8.54
C ARG A 229 0.29 27.59 7.38
N PHE A 230 -1.01 27.82 7.54
CA PHE A 230 -1.87 28.40 6.53
C PHE A 230 -2.00 29.93 6.68
N LYS A 231 -2.16 30.62 5.54
CA LYS A 231 -2.26 32.09 5.46
C LYS A 231 -3.40 32.63 6.31
N ASN A 232 -4.53 31.97 6.15
CA ASN A 232 -5.73 32.20 6.90
C ASN A 232 -6.11 30.87 7.55
N LYS A 233 -6.95 30.98 8.58
CA LYS A 233 -7.74 29.85 9.03
C LYS A 233 -8.38 29.15 7.82
N THR A 234 -8.10 27.86 7.68
CA THR A 234 -8.55 27.08 6.52
C THR A 234 -9.35 25.88 7.03
N ASP A 235 -10.55 25.69 6.49
CA ASP A 235 -11.40 24.54 6.79
C ASP A 235 -10.83 23.31 6.09
N ILE A 236 -10.22 22.41 6.86
CA ILE A 236 -9.59 21.19 6.35
C ILE A 236 -10.49 20.00 6.65
N LYS A 237 -10.82 19.26 5.60
CA LYS A 237 -11.54 18.00 5.72
C LYS A 237 -10.57 16.87 6.06
N LYS A 238 -9.47 16.77 5.31
CA LYS A 238 -8.65 15.56 5.28
C LYS A 238 -7.19 15.84 4.92
N LEU A 239 -6.30 15.09 5.55
CA LEU A 239 -4.89 14.96 5.16
C LEU A 239 -4.67 13.57 4.56
N SER A 240 -4.02 13.49 3.40
CA SER A 240 -3.59 12.22 2.78
C SER A 240 -2.08 12.16 2.75
N ILE A 241 -1.50 11.27 3.55
CA ILE A 241 -0.05 11.15 3.73
C ILE A 241 0.45 9.94 2.94
N PHE A 242 1.33 10.16 1.97
CA PHE A 242 1.89 9.08 1.15
C PHE A 242 3.27 8.70 1.65
N ASN A 243 3.43 7.42 1.97
CA ASN A 243 4.72 6.89 2.39
C ASN A 243 5.68 6.70 1.20
N ARG A 244 6.92 6.32 1.50
CA ARG A 244 7.87 5.78 0.53
C ARG A 244 7.33 4.53 -0.14
N ARG A 245 7.81 4.30 -1.36
CA ARG A 245 7.41 3.21 -2.26
C ARG A 245 8.41 2.04 -2.22
N ASP A 246 9.25 1.99 -1.20
CA ASP A 246 10.31 1.02 -1.03
C ASP A 246 10.38 0.50 0.40
N LYS A 247 11.31 -0.43 0.66
CA LYS A 247 11.53 -1.02 1.98
C LYS A 247 11.78 -0.03 3.12
N PHE A 248 12.13 1.22 2.82
CA PHE A 248 12.34 2.25 3.84
C PHE A 248 11.04 2.92 4.29
N GLY A 249 9.88 2.52 3.76
CA GLY A 249 8.58 2.97 4.27
C GLY A 249 8.39 2.72 5.77
N ALA A 250 9.03 1.68 6.32
CA ALA A 250 9.01 1.38 7.76
C ALA A 250 9.51 2.53 8.66
N ARG A 251 10.23 3.53 8.10
CA ARG A 251 10.69 4.72 8.84
C ARG A 251 9.54 5.59 9.36
N SER A 252 8.32 5.41 8.86
CA SER A 252 7.13 6.12 9.35
C SER A 252 6.42 5.43 10.53
N LYS A 253 6.97 4.35 11.10
CA LYS A 253 6.31 3.57 12.17
C LYS A 253 5.99 4.39 13.43
N GLY A 254 6.72 5.48 13.68
CA GLY A 254 6.45 6.41 14.79
C GLY A 254 5.68 7.65 14.39
N LEU A 255 4.99 7.67 13.23
CA LEU A 255 4.29 8.86 12.77
C LEU A 255 3.18 9.28 13.74
N VAL A 256 3.22 10.54 14.15
CA VAL A 256 2.20 11.26 14.90
C VAL A 256 1.86 12.55 14.15
N VAL A 257 0.58 12.89 14.11
CA VAL A 257 0.07 14.08 13.42
C VAL A 257 -0.69 14.95 14.41
N TYR A 258 -0.31 16.22 14.44
CA TYR A 258 -0.96 17.24 15.26
C TYR A 258 -1.62 18.27 14.36
N LYS A 259 -2.85 18.68 14.69
CA LYS A 259 -3.43 19.91 14.18
C LYS A 259 -3.08 21.07 15.09
N GLN A 260 -2.85 22.25 14.52
CA GLN A 260 -2.74 23.48 15.27
C GLN A 260 -4.11 24.16 15.35
N ASN A 261 -4.67 24.19 16.56
CA ASN A 261 -6.01 24.70 16.82
C ASN A 261 -6.06 26.24 16.82
N GLN A 262 -7.22 26.81 17.14
CA GLN A 262 -7.43 28.25 17.16
C GLN A 262 -6.60 28.98 18.23
N SER A 263 -6.30 28.31 19.34
CA SER A 263 -5.50 28.82 20.46
C SER A 263 -3.99 28.65 20.24
N ASP A 264 -3.55 28.28 19.02
CA ASP A 264 -2.16 27.94 18.66
C ASP A 264 -1.61 26.69 19.35
N GLU A 265 -2.47 25.87 19.97
CA GLU A 265 -2.07 24.61 20.58
C GLU A 265 -2.03 23.47 19.57
N PHE A 266 -1.09 22.54 19.75
CA PHE A 266 -1.01 21.31 18.97
C PHE A 266 -1.86 20.22 19.63
N VAL A 267 -2.86 19.75 18.91
CA VAL A 267 -3.77 18.67 19.32
C VAL A 267 -3.50 17.46 18.45
N GLU A 268 -3.22 16.31 19.05
CA GLU A 268 -3.02 15.06 18.33
C GLU A 268 -4.30 14.65 17.60
N VAL A 269 -4.16 14.27 16.33
CA VAL A 269 -5.25 13.77 15.49
C VAL A 269 -4.98 12.38 14.94
N TYR A 270 -3.74 11.89 15.10
CA TYR A 270 -3.34 10.53 14.74
C TYR A 270 -2.03 10.20 15.43
N SER A 271 -1.91 8.98 15.95
CA SER A 271 -0.67 8.39 16.44
C SER A 271 -0.61 6.95 16.01
N SER A 272 0.46 6.53 15.34
CA SER A 272 0.69 5.11 15.00
C SER A 272 1.10 4.25 16.22
N ILE A 273 1.42 4.89 17.35
CA ILE A 273 1.93 4.23 18.56
C ILE A 273 0.77 3.91 19.53
N SER A 274 -0.24 4.77 19.57
CA SER A 274 -1.33 4.74 20.56
C SER A 274 -2.73 4.70 19.92
N ASN A 275 -2.84 4.19 18.68
CA ASN A 275 -4.13 4.10 17.99
C ASN A 275 -5.01 2.97 18.54
N THR A 276 -5.58 3.15 19.72
CA THR A 276 -6.40 2.12 20.37
C THR A 276 -7.58 1.69 19.48
N GLU A 277 -8.24 2.63 18.79
CA GLU A 277 -9.35 2.32 17.89
C GLU A 277 -8.94 1.37 16.76
N HIS A 278 -7.77 1.58 16.14
CA HIS A 278 -7.26 0.67 15.10
C HIS A 278 -6.86 -0.69 15.68
N ALA A 279 -6.25 -0.72 16.86
CA ALA A 279 -5.90 -1.97 17.53
C ALA A 279 -7.16 -2.80 17.85
N GLU A 280 -8.19 -2.15 18.41
CA GLU A 280 -9.50 -2.76 18.68
C GLU A 280 -10.17 -3.25 17.40
N ALA A 281 -10.13 -2.49 16.32
CA ALA A 281 -10.69 -2.89 15.03
C ALA A 281 -10.03 -4.18 14.48
N LEU A 282 -8.70 -4.28 14.58
CA LEU A 282 -7.96 -5.49 14.17
C LEU A 282 -8.31 -6.70 15.05
N MET A 283 -8.39 -6.49 16.36
CA MET A 283 -8.76 -7.56 17.30
C MET A 283 -10.21 -8.00 17.13
N LEU A 284 -11.12 -7.06 16.82
CA LEU A 284 -12.50 -7.34 16.51
C LEU A 284 -12.61 -8.16 15.22
N GLU A 285 -11.89 -7.79 14.16
CA GLU A 285 -11.84 -8.55 12.91
C GLU A 285 -11.34 -9.98 13.14
N LEU A 286 -10.29 -10.15 13.96
CA LEU A 286 -9.79 -11.47 14.35
C LEU A 286 -10.87 -12.31 15.05
N LYS A 287 -11.57 -11.74 16.04
CA LYS A 287 -12.64 -12.44 16.79
C LYS A 287 -13.87 -12.74 15.94
N GLN A 288 -14.18 -11.92 14.94
CA GLN A 288 -15.35 -12.10 14.07
C GLN A 288 -15.13 -13.18 13.01
N ASN A 289 -13.88 -13.34 12.55
CA ASN A 289 -13.54 -14.25 11.45
C ASN A 289 -13.05 -15.63 11.92
N LEU A 290 -12.82 -15.82 13.22
CA LEU A 290 -12.47 -17.10 13.82
C LEU A 290 -13.65 -17.67 14.61
N SER A 291 -13.92 -18.96 14.45
CA SER A 291 -14.76 -19.70 15.39
C SER A 291 -14.12 -19.76 16.78
N ALA A 292 -14.91 -20.04 17.83
CA ALA A 292 -14.39 -20.18 19.19
C ALA A 292 -13.24 -21.21 19.28
N SER A 293 -13.37 -22.35 18.59
CA SER A 293 -12.31 -23.36 18.52
C SER A 293 -11.05 -22.86 17.80
N GLU A 294 -11.20 -22.13 16.69
CA GLU A 294 -10.03 -21.59 15.97
C GLU A 294 -9.33 -20.50 16.79
N TRP A 295 -10.11 -19.69 17.52
CA TRP A 295 -9.60 -18.69 18.45
C TRP A 295 -8.76 -19.32 19.55
N ASP A 296 -9.27 -20.35 20.23
CA ASP A 296 -8.55 -21.06 21.29
C ASP A 296 -7.27 -21.72 20.76
N GLU A 297 -7.32 -22.29 19.55
CA GLU A 297 -6.15 -22.89 18.91
C GLU A 297 -5.04 -21.88 18.62
N CYS A 298 -5.35 -20.58 18.48
CA CYS A 298 -4.36 -19.54 18.26
C CYS A 298 -3.48 -19.24 19.49
N TYR A 299 -3.80 -19.76 20.67
CA TYR A 299 -3.01 -19.54 21.88
C TYR A 299 -1.88 -20.56 22.05
N THR A 300 -0.76 -20.12 22.62
CA THR A 300 0.32 -20.98 23.11
C THR A 300 0.52 -20.67 24.59
N GLY A 301 -0.07 -21.48 25.46
CA GLY A 301 -0.26 -21.10 26.86
C GLY A 301 -1.28 -19.95 26.96
N SER A 302 -0.93 -18.87 27.66
CA SER A 302 -1.76 -17.67 27.79
C SER A 302 -1.49 -16.61 26.70
N THR A 303 -0.52 -16.83 25.81
CA THR A 303 -0.14 -15.86 24.77
C THR A 303 -0.76 -16.17 23.42
N LEU A 304 -1.32 -15.16 22.77
CA LEU A 304 -1.84 -15.27 21.41
C LEU A 304 -0.68 -15.35 20.39
N SER A 305 -0.63 -16.42 19.60
CA SER A 305 0.44 -16.65 18.60
C SER A 305 0.06 -16.12 17.23
N ARG A 306 0.89 -15.20 16.73
CA ARG A 306 0.79 -14.65 15.38
C ARG A 306 0.93 -15.74 14.31
N GLU A 307 1.84 -16.69 14.48
CA GLU A 307 2.09 -17.76 13.51
C GLU A 307 0.83 -18.59 13.30
N LYS A 308 0.17 -18.99 14.39
CA LYS A 308 -1.08 -19.75 14.33
C LYS A 308 -2.20 -18.97 13.69
N ILE A 309 -2.31 -17.67 13.98
CA ILE A 309 -3.27 -16.77 13.31
C ILE A 309 -3.05 -16.78 11.80
N ILE A 310 -1.81 -16.62 11.34
CA ILE A 310 -1.49 -16.63 9.92
C ILE A 310 -1.85 -17.98 9.29
N ASP A 311 -1.54 -19.08 9.96
CA ASP A 311 -1.87 -20.42 9.48
C ASP A 311 -3.40 -20.60 9.34
N LYS A 312 -4.21 -20.04 10.26
CA LYS A 312 -5.69 -20.00 10.14
C LYS A 312 -6.16 -19.15 8.97
N VAL A 313 -5.64 -17.92 8.85
CA VAL A 313 -5.97 -17.01 7.74
C VAL A 313 -5.69 -17.69 6.39
N LEU A 314 -4.51 -18.28 6.23
CA LEU A 314 -4.11 -18.98 5.01
C LEU A 314 -4.99 -20.21 4.75
N ALA A 315 -5.25 -21.03 5.78
CA ALA A 315 -6.11 -22.21 5.64
C ALA A 315 -7.53 -21.86 5.18
N GLN A 316 -8.12 -20.79 5.71
CA GLN A 316 -9.44 -20.30 5.30
C GLN A 316 -9.44 -19.76 3.87
N CYS A 317 -8.34 -19.16 3.43
CA CYS A 317 -8.20 -18.50 2.13
C CYS A 317 -7.77 -19.43 0.96
N ARG A 318 -7.34 -20.67 1.23
CA ARG A 318 -6.75 -21.57 0.22
C ARG A 318 -7.68 -21.95 -0.95
N SER A 319 -9.00 -21.96 -0.77
CA SER A 319 -9.90 -22.66 -1.71
C SER A 319 -10.97 -21.81 -2.39
N ASN A 320 -11.22 -20.55 -2.00
CA ASN A 320 -12.28 -19.73 -2.61
C ASN A 320 -12.11 -18.22 -2.35
N ILE A 321 -12.25 -17.40 -3.39
CA ILE A 321 -12.18 -15.94 -3.34
C ILE A 321 -13.17 -15.32 -2.36
N THR A 322 -14.38 -15.87 -2.24
CA THR A 322 -15.38 -15.40 -1.26
C THR A 322 -14.91 -15.55 0.18
N ARG A 323 -14.10 -16.59 0.48
CA ARG A 323 -13.49 -16.73 1.80
C ARG A 323 -12.32 -15.79 2.02
N THR A 324 -11.62 -15.42 0.95
CA THR A 324 -10.58 -14.39 1.04
C THR A 324 -11.16 -13.02 1.38
N GLU A 325 -12.41 -12.72 1.02
CA GLU A 325 -13.07 -11.43 1.29
C GLU A 325 -13.28 -11.14 2.78
N HIS A 326 -13.38 -12.17 3.63
CA HIS A 326 -13.59 -12.03 5.08
C HIS A 326 -12.45 -11.29 5.79
N TRP A 327 -11.21 -11.52 5.35
CA TRP A 327 -10.05 -10.82 5.87
C TRP A 327 -9.82 -9.54 5.07
N SER A 328 -9.88 -8.41 5.76
CA SER A 328 -9.65 -7.10 5.16
C SER A 328 -8.20 -6.97 4.68
N ILE A 329 -8.01 -6.17 3.64
CA ILE A 329 -6.66 -5.88 3.13
C ILE A 329 -5.80 -5.23 4.23
N GLY A 330 -6.40 -4.31 5.00
CA GLY A 330 -5.70 -3.62 6.09
C GLY A 330 -5.20 -4.60 7.14
N PHE A 331 -6.03 -5.57 7.53
CA PHE A 331 -5.67 -6.61 8.48
C PHE A 331 -4.45 -7.44 8.04
N ILE A 332 -4.46 -7.94 6.79
CA ILE A 332 -3.34 -8.72 6.23
C ILE A 332 -2.07 -7.86 6.17
N GLU A 333 -2.19 -6.58 5.80
CA GLU A 333 -1.07 -5.64 5.78
C GLU A 333 -0.44 -5.45 7.17
N GLN A 334 -1.25 -5.38 8.24
CA GLN A 334 -0.74 -5.25 9.62
C GLN A 334 -0.08 -6.54 10.14
N LEU A 335 -0.54 -7.71 9.70
CA LEU A 335 0.05 -9.01 10.07
C LEU A 335 1.46 -9.20 9.49
N LEU A 336 1.72 -8.72 8.27
CA LEU A 336 3.02 -8.87 7.62
C LEU A 336 4.15 -8.21 8.42
N PRO A 337 5.40 -8.68 8.36
CA PRO A 337 6.54 -8.08 9.07
C PRO A 337 7.24 -6.98 8.26
N THR A 338 6.60 -6.51 7.17
CA THR A 338 7.14 -5.52 6.23
C THR A 338 7.62 -4.26 6.92
N TRP A 339 6.87 -3.76 7.91
CA TRP A 339 7.23 -2.62 8.77
C TRP A 339 7.64 -2.99 10.19
N SER A 340 7.93 -4.27 10.43
CA SER A 340 8.49 -4.69 11.70
C SER A 340 9.87 -4.07 11.94
N ALA A 341 10.15 -3.70 13.19
CA ALA A 341 11.49 -3.36 13.64
C ALA A 341 12.41 -4.59 13.74
N LEU A 342 11.82 -5.77 13.93
CA LEU A 342 12.52 -7.05 13.98
C LEU A 342 13.14 -7.39 12.62
N LYS A 343 14.26 -8.10 12.62
CA LYS A 343 14.89 -8.54 11.37
C LYS A 343 14.07 -9.65 10.73
N ILE A 344 14.20 -9.81 9.41
CA ILE A 344 13.39 -10.81 8.68
C ILE A 344 13.79 -12.26 8.99
N ASP A 345 15.04 -12.49 9.42
CA ASP A 345 15.55 -13.81 9.83
C ASP A 345 15.01 -14.26 11.20
N GLU A 346 14.33 -13.39 11.93
CA GLU A 346 13.58 -13.73 13.14
C GLU A 346 12.19 -14.34 12.82
N PHE A 347 11.78 -14.34 11.54
CA PHE A 347 10.52 -14.91 11.07
C PHE A 347 10.74 -16.16 10.21
N GLU A 348 9.74 -17.04 10.18
CA GLU A 348 9.70 -18.14 9.21
C GLU A 348 9.34 -17.62 7.82
N ILE A 349 10.35 -17.43 6.96
CA ILE A 349 10.20 -16.70 5.70
C ILE A 349 9.12 -17.28 4.77
N ASP A 350 8.95 -18.60 4.69
CA ASP A 350 7.95 -19.21 3.81
C ASP A 350 6.52 -18.79 4.20
N ARG A 351 6.23 -18.76 5.50
CA ARG A 351 4.94 -18.29 6.04
C ARG A 351 4.68 -16.83 5.63
N GLU A 352 5.70 -15.97 5.76
CA GLU A 352 5.58 -14.55 5.41
C GLU A 352 5.41 -14.32 3.90
N VAL A 353 6.10 -15.12 3.09
CA VAL A 353 5.98 -15.14 1.63
C VAL A 353 4.58 -15.59 1.20
N HIS A 354 4.00 -16.59 1.86
CA HIS A 354 2.65 -17.07 1.60
C HIS A 354 1.58 -16.03 1.99
N LEU A 355 1.73 -15.38 3.15
CA LEU A 355 0.83 -14.30 3.55
C LEU A 355 0.91 -13.10 2.59
N LEU A 356 2.11 -12.75 2.13
CA LEU A 356 2.29 -11.71 1.12
C LEU A 356 1.64 -12.10 -0.22
N ALA A 357 1.74 -13.38 -0.62
CA ALA A 357 1.07 -13.86 -1.82
C ALA A 357 -0.46 -13.73 -1.74
N LEU A 358 -1.06 -13.95 -0.56
CA LEU A 358 -2.49 -13.70 -0.34
C LEU A 358 -2.84 -12.22 -0.50
N LEU A 359 -2.03 -11.31 0.07
CA LEU A 359 -2.22 -9.86 -0.10
C LEU A 359 -2.15 -9.45 -1.58
N ILE A 360 -1.11 -9.93 -2.28
CA ILE A 360 -0.91 -9.66 -3.70
C ILE A 360 -2.10 -10.18 -4.50
N PHE A 361 -2.52 -11.43 -4.29
CA PHE A 361 -3.68 -12.02 -4.95
C PHE A 361 -4.92 -11.13 -4.76
N LYS A 362 -5.28 -10.80 -3.52
CA LYS A 362 -6.44 -9.95 -3.21
C LYS A 362 -6.38 -8.59 -3.91
N GLN A 363 -5.21 -7.95 -3.95
CA GLN A 363 -5.04 -6.64 -4.59
C GLN A 363 -4.92 -6.72 -6.12
N THR A 364 -4.75 -7.92 -6.69
CA THR A 364 -4.56 -8.12 -8.13
C THR A 364 -5.60 -9.03 -8.81
N THR A 365 -6.69 -9.34 -8.11
CA THR A 365 -7.85 -10.05 -8.69
C THR A 365 -8.43 -9.28 -9.88
N GLU A 366 -8.74 -7.99 -9.71
CA GLU A 366 -9.39 -7.18 -10.76
C GLU A 366 -8.39 -6.48 -11.68
N ARG A 367 -7.26 -6.01 -11.14
CA ARG A 367 -6.27 -5.21 -11.86
C ARG A 367 -4.87 -5.60 -11.44
N LEU A 368 -4.00 -5.93 -12.40
CA LEU A 368 -2.59 -6.24 -12.17
C LEU A 368 -1.75 -4.97 -11.96
N ARG A 369 -2.09 -4.19 -10.92
CA ARG A 369 -1.27 -3.07 -10.47
C ARG A 369 -0.81 -3.37 -9.07
N PHE A 370 0.47 -3.70 -8.90
CA PHE A 370 1.04 -3.93 -7.58
C PHE A 370 2.55 -3.72 -7.63
N GLN A 371 3.07 -2.99 -6.66
CA GLN A 371 4.50 -2.77 -6.50
C GLN A 371 5.09 -3.73 -5.49
N LEU A 372 6.09 -4.49 -5.92
CA LEU A 372 6.77 -5.47 -5.07
C LEU A 372 7.81 -4.81 -4.14
N GLN A 373 8.33 -3.64 -4.52
CA GLN A 373 9.46 -2.98 -3.86
C GLN A 373 9.24 -2.62 -2.36
N PRO A 374 8.04 -2.22 -1.91
CA PRO A 374 7.76 -2.06 -0.47
C PRO A 374 8.02 -3.34 0.34
N PHE A 375 7.90 -4.51 -0.29
CA PHE A 375 8.03 -5.82 0.35
C PHE A 375 9.41 -6.47 0.15
N ALA A 376 10.41 -5.72 -0.32
CA ALA A 376 11.77 -6.22 -0.55
C ALA A 376 12.46 -6.81 0.71
N LYS A 377 11.93 -6.54 1.92
CA LYS A 377 12.37 -7.19 3.15
C LYS A 377 11.97 -8.67 3.20
N ILE A 378 10.76 -9.00 2.74
CA ILE A 378 10.24 -10.38 2.62
C ILE A 378 10.77 -11.02 1.32
N LEU A 379 10.75 -10.26 0.23
CA LEU A 379 11.22 -10.67 -1.10
C LEU A 379 12.73 -10.45 -1.27
N TYR A 380 13.55 -10.89 -0.30
CA TYR A 380 14.96 -10.53 -0.23
C TYR A 380 15.90 -11.41 -1.08
N SER A 381 15.44 -12.56 -1.59
CA SER A 381 16.21 -13.49 -2.43
C SER A 381 15.43 -13.92 -3.67
N LYS A 382 16.13 -14.51 -4.65
CA LYS A 382 15.50 -15.07 -5.87
C LYS A 382 14.44 -16.12 -5.50
N GLU A 383 14.74 -16.98 -4.54
CA GLU A 383 13.86 -18.06 -4.05
C GLU A 383 12.58 -17.48 -3.44
N SER A 384 12.69 -16.48 -2.57
CA SER A 384 11.51 -15.84 -1.95
C SER A 384 10.57 -15.21 -2.98
N ILE A 385 11.12 -14.67 -4.08
CA ILE A 385 10.34 -14.09 -5.17
C ILE A 385 9.65 -15.18 -5.99
N ILE A 386 10.37 -16.23 -6.36
CA ILE A 386 9.83 -17.39 -7.09
C ILE A 386 8.71 -18.04 -6.28
N GLN A 387 8.94 -18.25 -4.98
CA GLN A 387 7.97 -18.87 -4.09
C GLN A 387 6.72 -17.99 -3.90
N CYS A 388 6.90 -16.67 -3.79
CA CYS A 388 5.76 -15.74 -3.72
C CYS A 388 4.92 -15.80 -4.99
N GLN A 389 5.56 -15.75 -6.17
CA GLN A 389 4.86 -15.89 -7.45
C GLN A 389 4.12 -17.23 -7.54
N HIS A 390 4.75 -18.33 -7.11
CA HIS A 390 4.12 -19.65 -7.06
C HIS A 390 2.84 -19.62 -6.21
N TYR A 391 2.90 -19.13 -4.97
CA TYR A 391 1.72 -19.04 -4.12
C TYR A 391 0.63 -18.11 -4.68
N VAL A 392 1.00 -16.97 -5.29
CA VAL A 392 0.03 -16.11 -5.98
C VAL A 392 -0.67 -16.90 -7.08
N ASN A 393 0.06 -17.68 -7.87
CA ASN A 393 -0.50 -18.48 -8.94
C ASN A 393 -1.36 -19.66 -8.45
N GLU A 394 -1.03 -20.25 -7.30
CA GLU A 394 -1.90 -21.22 -6.63
C GLU A 394 -3.25 -20.59 -6.27
N PHE A 395 -3.27 -19.41 -5.65
CA PHE A 395 -4.52 -18.68 -5.38
C PHE A 395 -5.28 -18.32 -6.65
N ARG A 396 -4.57 -17.86 -7.71
CA ARG A 396 -5.21 -17.52 -8.99
C ARG A 396 -5.83 -18.73 -9.66
N LYS A 397 -5.11 -19.85 -9.72
CA LYS A 397 -5.58 -21.12 -10.28
C LYS A 397 -6.81 -21.65 -9.53
N ALA A 398 -6.79 -21.63 -8.20
CA ALA A 398 -7.93 -22.03 -7.36
C ALA A 398 -9.19 -21.19 -7.63
N ASN A 399 -9.03 -19.98 -8.18
CA ASN A 399 -10.11 -19.05 -8.48
C ASN A 399 -10.34 -18.84 -10.00
N GLY A 400 -9.80 -19.72 -10.85
CA GLY A 400 -10.02 -19.67 -12.29
C GLY A 400 -9.42 -18.45 -13.00
N LEU A 401 -8.42 -17.80 -12.40
CA LEU A 401 -7.72 -16.64 -12.96
C LEU A 401 -6.44 -17.08 -13.68
N GLN A 402 -6.11 -16.39 -14.78
CA GLN A 402 -4.84 -16.60 -15.51
C GLN A 402 -3.64 -16.33 -14.61
N ALA A 403 -2.61 -17.17 -14.72
CA ALA A 403 -1.35 -17.02 -13.98
C ALA A 403 -0.65 -15.69 -14.27
N VAL A 404 0.14 -15.24 -13.30
CA VAL A 404 0.95 -14.02 -13.36
C VAL A 404 2.43 -14.34 -13.21
N GLN A 405 3.24 -13.38 -13.61
CA GLN A 405 4.68 -13.36 -13.41
C GLN A 405 5.11 -12.06 -12.76
N PHE A 406 6.13 -12.14 -11.91
CA PHE A 406 6.75 -10.99 -11.27
C PHE A 406 7.87 -10.50 -12.18
N THR A 407 7.82 -9.23 -12.57
CA THR A 407 8.82 -8.60 -13.41
C THR A 407 9.45 -7.42 -12.68
N LYS A 408 10.53 -6.86 -13.22
CA LYS A 408 11.10 -5.60 -12.72
C LYS A 408 10.11 -4.42 -12.82
N HIS A 409 8.97 -4.58 -13.52
CA HIS A 409 7.91 -3.57 -13.65
C HIS A 409 6.76 -3.77 -12.64
N GLY A 410 6.69 -4.92 -11.97
CA GLY A 410 5.62 -5.26 -11.03
C GLY A 410 5.08 -6.65 -11.30
N ILE A 411 3.77 -6.75 -11.55
CA ILE A 411 3.08 -8.01 -11.81
C ILE A 411 2.42 -7.92 -13.19
N ALA A 412 2.68 -8.90 -14.04
CA ALA A 412 2.11 -9.02 -15.37
C ALA A 412 1.42 -10.38 -15.54
N LEU A 413 0.53 -10.50 -16.53
CA LEU A 413 0.04 -11.83 -16.94
C LEU A 413 1.21 -12.64 -17.46
N GLN A 414 1.24 -13.91 -17.10
CA GLN A 414 2.21 -14.83 -17.68
C GLN A 414 1.96 -14.97 -19.18
N ASN A 415 3.01 -15.13 -19.97
CA ASN A 415 2.94 -15.33 -21.43
C ASN A 415 2.33 -14.15 -22.20
N LYS A 416 2.33 -12.93 -21.64
CA LYS A 416 1.72 -11.74 -22.27
C LYS A 416 2.17 -11.53 -23.73
N LEU A 417 3.45 -11.78 -24.03
CA LEU A 417 4.00 -11.65 -25.38
C LEU A 417 3.80 -12.92 -26.24
N THR A 418 3.71 -14.08 -25.60
CA THR A 418 3.65 -15.39 -26.28
C THR A 418 2.23 -15.94 -26.45
N ASP A 419 1.22 -15.35 -25.80
CA ASP A 419 -0.19 -15.74 -25.92
C ASP A 419 -0.77 -15.37 -27.29
N ASN A 420 -0.34 -14.25 -27.87
CA ASN A 420 -0.73 -13.81 -29.22
C ASN A 420 0.43 -13.05 -29.88
N PRO A 421 1.50 -13.77 -30.25
CA PRO A 421 2.71 -13.17 -30.80
C PRO A 421 2.42 -12.46 -32.13
N ASP A 422 1.55 -13.02 -32.97
CA ASP A 422 1.20 -12.44 -34.28
C ASP A 422 0.63 -11.03 -34.16
N ARG A 423 -0.27 -10.78 -33.19
CA ARG A 423 -0.80 -9.44 -32.94
C ARG A 423 0.31 -8.45 -32.60
N ILE A 424 1.29 -8.87 -31.81
CA ILE A 424 2.39 -8.03 -31.34
C ILE A 424 3.40 -7.79 -32.46
N VAL A 425 3.79 -8.84 -33.18
CA VAL A 425 4.68 -8.81 -34.34
C VAL A 425 4.11 -7.90 -35.42
N ASN A 426 2.83 -8.05 -35.79
CA ASN A 426 2.18 -7.20 -36.79
C ASN A 426 2.10 -5.73 -36.35
N SER A 427 1.78 -5.48 -35.06
CA SER A 427 1.76 -4.11 -34.51
C SER A 427 3.15 -3.47 -34.56
N THR A 428 4.20 -4.26 -34.27
CA THR A 428 5.60 -3.85 -34.30
C THR A 428 6.04 -3.52 -35.72
N LYS A 429 5.74 -4.40 -36.68
CA LYS A 429 6.03 -4.18 -38.10
C LYS A 429 5.36 -2.92 -38.64
N MET A 430 4.09 -2.71 -38.32
CA MET A 430 3.33 -1.52 -38.73
C MET A 430 3.99 -0.25 -38.20
N LEU A 431 4.28 -0.18 -36.89
CA LEU A 431 4.94 0.98 -36.31
C LEU A 431 6.34 1.22 -36.91
N MET A 432 7.14 0.17 -37.08
CA MET A 432 8.48 0.29 -37.67
C MET A 432 8.43 0.78 -39.13
N SER A 433 7.43 0.38 -39.91
CA SER A 433 7.22 0.88 -41.27
C SER A 433 6.93 2.39 -41.25
N ASP A 434 5.97 2.81 -40.43
CA ASP A 434 5.56 4.21 -40.37
C ASP A 434 6.69 5.11 -39.82
N LEU A 435 7.44 4.65 -38.82
CA LEU A 435 8.62 5.34 -38.33
C LEU A 435 9.71 5.50 -39.41
N LYS A 436 9.89 4.49 -40.26
CA LYS A 436 10.84 4.54 -41.37
C LYS A 436 10.44 5.58 -42.41
N GLU A 437 9.15 5.70 -42.72
CA GLU A 437 8.62 6.75 -43.62
C GLU A 437 8.83 8.16 -43.07
N LEU A 438 8.88 8.30 -41.75
CA LEU A 438 9.19 9.56 -41.06
C LEU A 438 10.70 9.88 -41.00
N GLY A 439 11.56 9.05 -41.60
CA GLY A 439 12.99 9.31 -41.77
C GLY A 439 13.88 8.86 -40.61
N VAL A 440 13.36 8.14 -39.61
CA VAL A 440 14.17 7.45 -38.59
C VAL A 440 14.41 6.00 -38.98
N LYS A 441 15.39 5.34 -38.38
CA LYS A 441 15.70 3.93 -38.68
C LYS A 441 15.40 3.04 -37.47
N PRO A 442 14.20 2.44 -37.39
CA PRO A 442 13.86 1.57 -36.27
C PRO A 442 14.55 0.21 -36.35
N CYS A 443 14.84 -0.39 -35.20
CA CYS A 443 15.20 -1.80 -35.05
C CYS A 443 14.67 -2.35 -33.72
N ILE A 444 14.46 -3.66 -33.64
CA ILE A 444 14.19 -4.32 -32.34
C ILE A 444 15.48 -4.35 -31.51
N ALA A 445 15.35 -4.17 -30.20
CA ALA A 445 16.47 -4.03 -29.29
C ALA A 445 16.19 -4.69 -27.93
N TYR A 446 17.13 -4.57 -26.99
CA TYR A 446 17.01 -4.98 -25.58
C TYR A 446 16.34 -6.36 -25.37
N GLY A 447 15.22 -6.46 -24.66
CA GLY A 447 14.59 -7.73 -24.30
C GLY A 447 14.05 -8.47 -25.53
N THR A 448 13.47 -7.71 -26.45
CA THR A 448 12.97 -8.23 -27.74
C THR A 448 14.09 -8.80 -28.61
N LEU A 449 15.20 -8.07 -28.75
CA LEU A 449 16.37 -8.58 -29.49
C LEU A 449 17.00 -9.79 -28.79
N LEU A 450 17.09 -9.77 -27.46
CA LEU A 450 17.62 -10.89 -26.68
C LEU A 450 16.80 -12.16 -26.93
N GLY A 451 15.47 -12.07 -26.87
CA GLY A 451 14.59 -13.18 -27.22
C GLY A 451 14.80 -13.68 -28.65
N ALA A 452 14.82 -12.76 -29.62
CA ALA A 452 15.03 -13.11 -31.03
C ALA A 452 16.36 -13.82 -31.29
N VAL A 453 17.46 -13.37 -30.69
CA VAL A 453 18.80 -13.94 -30.89
C VAL A 453 19.02 -15.22 -30.08
N ARG A 454 18.55 -15.26 -28.82
CA ARG A 454 18.82 -16.38 -27.90
C ARG A 454 17.81 -17.51 -28.01
N GLU A 455 16.52 -17.17 -28.13
CA GLU A 455 15.40 -18.11 -28.03
C GLU A 455 14.68 -18.30 -29.38
N GLY A 456 14.92 -17.42 -30.36
CA GLY A 456 14.17 -17.40 -31.62
C GLY A 456 12.70 -17.00 -31.45
N ALA A 457 12.33 -16.48 -30.27
CA ALA A 457 10.96 -16.16 -29.86
C ALA A 457 10.97 -15.04 -28.82
N PHE A 458 9.79 -14.49 -28.48
CA PHE A 458 9.70 -13.62 -27.30
C PHE A 458 10.10 -14.39 -26.04
N ILE A 459 10.79 -13.71 -25.12
CA ILE A 459 11.09 -14.27 -23.81
C ILE A 459 9.77 -14.46 -23.07
N ALA A 460 9.48 -15.70 -22.66
CA ALA A 460 8.16 -16.06 -22.10
C ALA A 460 7.75 -15.23 -20.86
N HIS A 461 8.75 -14.78 -20.09
CA HIS A 461 8.55 -13.97 -18.88
C HIS A 461 8.73 -12.47 -19.07
N ASP A 462 8.90 -12.01 -20.30
CA ASP A 462 9.01 -10.60 -20.64
C ASP A 462 7.61 -10.00 -20.87
N ASP A 463 7.47 -8.69 -20.65
CA ASP A 463 6.16 -8.04 -20.64
C ASP A 463 6.04 -6.80 -21.54
N ASP A 464 7.12 -6.41 -22.21
CA ASP A 464 7.19 -5.28 -23.15
C ASP A 464 7.89 -5.65 -24.47
N VAL A 465 7.84 -4.73 -25.44
CA VAL A 465 8.54 -4.85 -26.72
C VAL A 465 9.37 -3.60 -26.92
N ASP A 466 10.66 -3.80 -27.18
CA ASP A 466 11.68 -2.77 -27.18
C ASP A 466 12.13 -2.43 -28.60
N LEU A 467 11.97 -1.16 -28.98
CA LEU A 467 12.43 -0.61 -30.25
C LEU A 467 13.47 0.49 -30.03
N LEU A 468 14.55 0.45 -30.79
CA LEU A 468 15.46 1.59 -30.95
C LEU A 468 15.09 2.37 -32.21
N ILE A 469 15.14 3.71 -32.16
CA ILE A 469 15.08 4.58 -33.33
C ILE A 469 16.39 5.38 -33.47
N GLU A 470 17.04 5.25 -34.62
CA GLU A 470 18.19 6.10 -34.98
C GLU A 470 17.68 7.48 -35.35
N LEU A 471 18.10 8.50 -34.61
CA LEU A 471 17.88 9.88 -34.97
C LEU A 471 18.82 10.29 -36.11
N PRO A 472 18.35 11.07 -37.10
CA PRO A 472 19.14 11.43 -38.27
C PRO A 472 20.30 12.39 -37.93
N GLU A 473 20.14 13.20 -36.89
CA GLU A 473 21.14 14.17 -36.45
C GLU A 473 22.18 13.55 -35.52
N ARG A 474 23.44 13.99 -35.68
CA ARG A 474 24.58 13.60 -34.85
C ARG A 474 24.89 14.66 -33.80
N ASP A 475 25.71 14.30 -32.82
CA ASP A 475 26.26 15.15 -31.77
C ASP A 475 25.20 15.88 -30.92
N LEU A 476 24.01 15.28 -30.82
CA LEU A 476 22.90 15.82 -30.06
C LEU A 476 23.17 15.81 -28.55
N SER A 477 22.60 16.81 -27.88
CA SER A 477 22.36 16.71 -26.43
C SER A 477 21.22 15.73 -26.16
N LYS A 478 21.15 15.19 -24.94
CA LYS A 478 20.04 14.34 -24.50
C LYS A 478 18.68 15.01 -24.70
N ASP A 479 18.55 16.27 -24.34
CA ASP A 479 17.27 16.99 -24.39
C ASP A 479 16.85 17.27 -25.83
N THR A 480 17.82 17.59 -26.70
CA THR A 480 17.57 17.73 -28.14
C THR A 480 17.16 16.41 -28.78
N ALA A 481 17.83 15.30 -28.43
CA ALA A 481 17.46 13.98 -28.91
C ALA A 481 16.04 13.59 -28.50
N LEU A 482 15.64 13.86 -27.25
CA LEU A 482 14.27 13.64 -26.79
C LEU A 482 13.27 14.50 -27.58
N ALA A 483 13.54 15.80 -27.73
CA ALA A 483 12.65 16.70 -28.47
C ALA A 483 12.43 16.22 -29.91
N LEU A 484 13.51 15.85 -30.61
CA LEU A 484 13.44 15.34 -31.98
C LEU A 484 12.67 14.02 -32.09
N ALA A 485 12.88 13.11 -31.13
CA ALA A 485 12.12 11.85 -31.06
C ALA A 485 10.61 12.13 -30.88
N GLU A 486 10.25 13.05 -29.99
CA GLU A 486 8.84 13.42 -29.80
C GLU A 486 8.23 14.11 -31.02
N GLU A 487 8.96 15.01 -31.65
CA GLU A 487 8.53 15.65 -32.91
C GLU A 487 8.32 14.62 -34.01
N THR A 488 9.15 13.58 -34.06
CA THR A 488 8.98 12.44 -34.97
C THR A 488 7.70 11.68 -34.65
N LEU A 489 7.51 11.26 -33.39
CA LEU A 489 6.31 10.49 -33.00
C LEU A 489 5.00 11.29 -33.14
N LYS A 490 5.03 12.62 -33.01
CA LYS A 490 3.87 13.49 -33.25
C LYS A 490 3.37 13.46 -34.70
N LYS A 491 4.21 13.06 -35.66
CA LYS A 491 3.85 12.96 -37.08
C LYS A 491 3.15 11.63 -37.40
N LEU A 492 3.18 10.65 -36.49
CA LEU A 492 2.41 9.41 -36.67
C LEU A 492 0.91 9.71 -36.72
N ASN A 493 0.19 8.93 -37.54
CA ASN A 493 -1.25 9.11 -37.69
C ASN A 493 -1.96 8.93 -36.33
N PRO A 494 -2.62 9.97 -35.79
CA PRO A 494 -3.27 9.90 -34.49
C PRO A 494 -4.45 8.93 -34.45
N GLU A 495 -5.02 8.52 -35.59
CA GLU A 495 -6.04 7.47 -35.65
C GLU A 495 -5.47 6.08 -35.38
N ASN A 496 -4.20 5.87 -35.73
CA ASN A 496 -3.51 4.58 -35.54
C ASN A 496 -2.73 4.54 -34.23
N TYR A 497 -2.23 5.69 -33.76
CA TYR A 497 -1.26 5.74 -32.67
C TYR A 497 -1.63 6.72 -31.55
N ARG A 498 -1.15 6.42 -30.35
CA ARG A 498 -1.05 7.39 -29.25
C ARG A 498 0.29 7.20 -28.56
N PHE A 499 1.08 8.26 -28.40
CA PHE A 499 2.34 8.17 -27.67
C PHE A 499 2.34 9.03 -26.39
N PHE A 500 3.19 8.67 -25.43
CA PHE A 500 3.40 9.42 -24.18
C PHE A 500 4.78 9.11 -23.58
N ARG A 501 5.31 10.03 -22.76
CA ARG A 501 6.59 9.80 -22.05
C ARG A 501 6.43 8.73 -20.98
N ALA A 502 7.42 7.84 -20.87
CA ALA A 502 7.52 6.89 -19.76
C ALA A 502 7.78 7.59 -18.42
N SER A 503 8.62 8.63 -18.40
CA SER A 503 8.85 9.47 -17.21
C SER A 503 8.34 10.90 -17.39
N LYS A 504 7.60 11.37 -16.38
CA LYS A 504 7.19 12.78 -16.25
C LYS A 504 8.33 13.70 -15.80
N THR A 505 9.45 13.15 -15.33
CA THR A 505 10.58 13.92 -14.75
C THR A 505 11.67 14.28 -15.76
N GLY A 506 11.56 13.85 -17.03
CA GLY A 506 12.59 14.08 -18.06
C GLY A 506 13.91 13.32 -17.84
N LYS A 507 14.02 12.52 -16.77
CA LYS A 507 15.22 11.74 -16.46
C LYS A 507 15.49 10.62 -17.47
N ASN A 508 14.43 10.00 -18.02
CA ASN A 508 14.52 9.04 -19.11
C ASN A 508 13.96 9.64 -20.41
N ILE A 509 14.48 9.17 -21.55
CA ILE A 509 14.01 9.52 -22.90
C ILE A 509 13.19 8.39 -23.56
N ASN A 510 12.70 7.41 -22.78
CA ASN A 510 11.82 6.34 -23.28
C ASN A 510 10.42 6.91 -23.57
N LEU A 511 9.87 6.56 -24.73
CA LEU A 511 8.55 6.93 -25.20
C LEU A 511 7.72 5.66 -25.41
N HIS A 512 6.50 5.62 -24.86
CA HIS A 512 5.57 4.53 -25.12
C HIS A 512 4.68 4.88 -26.31
N VAL A 513 4.50 3.94 -27.23
CA VAL A 513 3.58 4.07 -28.36
C VAL A 513 2.51 2.99 -28.26
N ILE A 514 1.23 3.41 -28.20
CA ILE A 514 0.07 2.53 -28.26
C ILE A 514 -0.40 2.45 -29.71
N VAL A 515 -0.46 1.24 -30.24
CA VAL A 515 -1.14 0.93 -31.50
C VAL A 515 -2.62 0.77 -31.21
N ARG A 516 -3.46 1.73 -31.61
CA ARG A 516 -4.89 1.80 -31.20
C ARG A 516 -5.70 0.59 -31.64
N GLY A 517 -5.51 0.13 -32.88
CA GLY A 517 -6.26 -1.00 -33.43
C GLY A 517 -6.06 -2.31 -32.68
N THR A 518 -4.91 -2.49 -32.04
CA THR A 518 -4.57 -3.71 -31.30
C THR A 518 -4.44 -3.47 -29.80
N GLY A 519 -4.37 -2.23 -29.32
CA GLY A 519 -4.05 -1.88 -27.93
C GLY A 519 -2.64 -2.30 -27.49
N VAL A 520 -1.77 -2.74 -28.40
CA VAL A 520 -0.37 -3.11 -28.10
C VAL A 520 0.40 -1.85 -27.73
N VAL A 521 1.21 -1.93 -26.67
CA VAL A 521 2.11 -0.87 -26.23
C VAL A 521 3.53 -1.30 -26.57
N LEU A 522 4.27 -0.44 -27.27
CA LEU A 522 5.64 -0.64 -27.69
C LEU A 522 6.52 0.45 -27.06
N ASP A 523 7.67 0.06 -26.53
CA ASP A 523 8.65 0.98 -25.97
C ASP A 523 9.60 1.44 -27.07
N VAL A 524 9.74 2.76 -27.21
CA VAL A 524 10.53 3.39 -28.26
C VAL A 524 11.62 4.23 -27.62
N PHE A 525 12.86 3.80 -27.87
CA PHE A 525 14.06 4.39 -27.34
C PHE A 525 14.82 5.12 -28.46
N PRO A 526 15.01 6.44 -28.37
CA PRO A 526 15.86 7.14 -29.31
C PRO A 526 17.34 6.90 -29.01
N TYR A 527 18.14 6.81 -30.07
CA TYR A 527 19.59 6.86 -30.01
C TYR A 527 20.18 7.73 -31.11
N TRP A 528 21.39 8.23 -30.88
CA TRP A 528 22.10 9.11 -31.82
C TRP A 528 23.60 8.88 -31.73
N TYR A 529 24.34 9.30 -32.76
CA TYR A 529 25.80 9.23 -32.74
C TYR A 529 26.41 10.50 -32.16
N LYS A 530 27.48 10.35 -31.37
CA LYS A 530 28.32 11.45 -30.88
C LYS A 530 29.79 11.03 -31.03
N GLY A 531 30.48 11.59 -32.01
CA GLY A 531 31.75 11.04 -32.49
C GLY A 531 31.61 9.55 -32.86
N ASP A 532 32.53 8.71 -32.34
CA ASP A 532 32.57 7.26 -32.59
C ASP A 532 31.71 6.44 -31.64
N MET A 533 30.76 7.08 -30.94
CA MET A 533 29.87 6.44 -29.97
C MET A 533 28.41 6.58 -30.37
N ALA A 534 27.61 5.53 -30.19
CA ALA A 534 26.16 5.57 -30.24
C ALA A 534 25.61 5.76 -28.82
N MET A 535 24.97 6.89 -28.56
CA MET A 535 24.41 7.29 -27.27
C MET A 535 22.98 6.78 -27.14
N MET A 536 22.68 6.00 -26.10
CA MET A 536 21.35 5.45 -25.84
C MET A 536 21.17 5.04 -24.38
N HIS A 537 19.95 4.66 -24.02
CA HIS A 537 19.70 3.98 -22.76
C HIS A 537 20.38 2.62 -22.73
N MET A 538 21.08 2.33 -21.64
CA MET A 538 21.68 1.03 -21.37
C MET A 538 21.29 0.62 -19.95
N GLU A 539 22.26 0.17 -19.15
CA GLU A 539 22.00 -0.34 -17.83
C GLU A 539 21.35 0.67 -16.89
N SER A 540 20.36 0.21 -16.13
CA SER A 540 19.59 1.01 -15.18
C SER A 540 18.96 2.28 -15.78
N MET A 541 18.59 2.25 -17.07
CA MET A 541 18.05 3.41 -17.81
C MET A 541 19.01 4.62 -17.82
N LYS A 542 20.32 4.36 -17.75
CA LYS A 542 21.34 5.39 -17.90
C LYS A 542 21.67 5.56 -19.37
N ILE A 543 21.87 6.82 -19.78
CA ILE A 543 22.36 7.11 -21.12
C ILE A 543 23.88 6.98 -21.11
N ARG A 544 24.41 6.08 -21.92
CA ARG A 544 25.85 5.96 -22.18
C ARG A 544 26.11 5.67 -23.65
N GLY A 545 27.34 5.88 -24.06
CA GLY A 545 27.81 5.51 -25.39
C GLY A 545 28.23 4.04 -25.46
N ILE A 546 27.93 3.38 -26.58
CA ILE A 546 28.59 2.15 -27.04
C ILE A 546 29.34 2.45 -28.34
N PRO A 547 30.36 1.67 -28.74
CA PRO A 547 31.04 1.88 -30.02
C PRO A 547 30.08 1.97 -31.20
N ALA A 548 30.15 3.05 -31.98
CA ALA A 548 29.22 3.32 -33.09
C ALA A 548 29.16 2.17 -34.09
N SER A 549 30.27 1.47 -34.32
CA SER A 549 30.35 0.30 -35.22
C SER A 549 29.35 -0.81 -34.90
N ILE A 550 28.88 -0.92 -33.65
CA ILE A 550 27.88 -1.92 -33.22
C ILE A 550 26.49 -1.61 -33.82
N MET A 551 26.23 -0.33 -34.08
CA MET A 551 24.96 0.20 -34.58
C MET A 551 25.03 0.67 -36.04
N GLU A 552 26.21 0.99 -36.56
CA GLU A 552 26.39 1.45 -37.93
C GLU A 552 26.00 0.35 -38.93
N GLY A 553 25.02 0.67 -39.78
CA GLY A 553 24.35 -0.29 -40.65
C GLY A 553 23.11 -0.92 -39.99
N ARG A 554 22.59 -2.00 -40.57
CA ARG A 554 21.53 -2.83 -39.99
C ARG A 554 21.72 -4.26 -40.43
N ASN A 555 21.50 -5.19 -39.52
CA ASN A 555 21.30 -6.58 -39.88
C ASN A 555 19.78 -6.89 -39.85
N LYS A 556 19.41 -8.11 -40.24
CA LYS A 556 18.03 -8.60 -40.21
C LYS A 556 17.95 -9.94 -39.50
N ILE A 557 16.83 -10.22 -38.87
CA ILE A 557 16.51 -11.52 -38.28
C ILE A 557 15.08 -11.91 -38.64
N GLU A 558 14.87 -13.20 -38.88
CA GLU A 558 13.52 -13.76 -38.95
C GLU A 558 13.02 -13.96 -37.53
N PHE A 559 11.82 -13.46 -37.24
CA PHE A 559 11.23 -13.51 -35.92
C PHE A 559 9.72 -13.70 -36.06
N TYR A 560 9.26 -14.92 -35.74
CA TYR A 560 7.97 -15.43 -36.21
C TYR A 560 7.88 -15.36 -37.76
N ASP A 561 6.75 -14.94 -38.31
CA ASP A 561 6.53 -14.87 -39.76
C ASP A 561 6.98 -13.54 -40.40
N GLU A 562 7.81 -12.77 -39.71
CA GLU A 562 8.26 -11.44 -40.14
C GLU A 562 9.77 -11.25 -40.01
N THR A 563 10.31 -10.40 -40.88
CA THR A 563 11.73 -10.02 -40.85
C THR A 563 11.91 -8.64 -40.24
N PHE A 564 12.66 -8.55 -39.14
CA PHE A 564 12.93 -7.29 -38.46
C PHE A 564 14.36 -6.79 -38.64
N HIS A 565 14.52 -5.47 -38.63
CA HIS A 565 15.83 -4.84 -38.50
C HIS A 565 16.35 -4.97 -37.06
N ILE A 566 17.64 -5.25 -36.94
CA ILE A 566 18.38 -5.38 -35.67
C ILE A 566 19.68 -4.56 -35.73
N PRO A 567 20.38 -4.32 -34.60
CA PRO A 567 21.75 -3.79 -34.60
C PRO A 567 22.66 -4.55 -35.58
N SER A 568 23.68 -3.87 -36.12
CA SER A 568 24.58 -4.51 -37.11
C SER A 568 25.43 -5.62 -36.49
N GLN A 569 25.77 -5.50 -35.20
CA GLN A 569 26.49 -6.51 -34.42
C GLN A 569 25.68 -6.91 -33.18
N PRO A 570 24.63 -7.75 -33.32
CA PRO A 570 23.65 -7.98 -32.27
C PRO A 570 24.25 -8.65 -31.03
N GLU A 571 25.18 -9.60 -31.16
CA GLU A 571 25.81 -10.27 -30.02
C GLU A 571 26.65 -9.29 -29.19
N ARG A 572 27.37 -8.38 -29.85
CA ARG A 572 28.14 -7.33 -29.16
C ARG A 572 27.23 -6.30 -28.50
N PHE A 573 26.10 -5.98 -29.12
CA PHE A 573 25.08 -5.13 -28.50
C PHE A 573 24.53 -5.78 -27.22
N LEU A 574 24.20 -7.07 -27.27
CA LEU A 574 23.69 -7.81 -26.12
C LEU A 574 24.75 -7.95 -25.02
N GLU A 575 26.01 -8.17 -25.37
CA GLU A 575 27.12 -8.17 -24.41
C GLU A 575 27.30 -6.80 -23.74
N GLU A 576 27.22 -5.69 -24.49
CA GLU A 576 27.22 -4.34 -23.92
C GLU A 576 26.02 -4.11 -22.98
N ARG A 577 24.84 -4.64 -23.30
CA ARG A 577 23.61 -4.42 -22.52
C ARG A 577 23.51 -5.28 -21.27
N TYR A 578 23.87 -6.55 -21.38
CA TYR A 578 23.59 -7.60 -20.40
C TYR A 578 24.86 -8.22 -19.80
N GLY A 579 26.04 -7.88 -20.32
CA GLY A 579 27.33 -8.42 -19.90
C GLY A 579 27.70 -9.73 -20.61
N ALA A 580 28.90 -10.24 -20.31
CA ALA A 580 29.46 -11.44 -20.96
C ALA A 580 28.60 -12.71 -20.79
N THR A 581 27.71 -12.75 -19.80
CA THR A 581 26.82 -13.90 -19.52
C THR A 581 25.43 -13.76 -20.15
N TRP A 582 25.21 -12.84 -21.11
CA TRP A 582 23.89 -12.57 -21.71
C TRP A 582 23.21 -13.79 -22.33
N GLN A 583 23.99 -14.80 -22.75
CA GLN A 583 23.49 -16.07 -23.28
C GLN A 583 22.81 -16.93 -22.20
N GLN A 584 23.08 -16.68 -20.92
CA GLN A 584 22.43 -17.35 -19.80
C GLN A 584 21.20 -16.55 -19.39
N SER A 585 20.07 -17.24 -19.19
CA SER A 585 18.84 -16.59 -18.73
C SER A 585 18.99 -16.13 -17.27
N ASP A 586 18.77 -14.84 -17.02
CA ASP A 586 18.65 -14.27 -15.68
C ASP A 586 17.38 -13.42 -15.59
N PRO A 587 16.25 -14.01 -15.14
CA PRO A 587 14.98 -13.29 -14.96
C PRO A 587 15.07 -12.12 -13.96
N PHE A 588 16.15 -12.06 -13.17
CA PHE A 588 16.40 -11.03 -12.17
C PHE A 588 17.41 -9.98 -12.62
N HIS A 589 17.76 -9.95 -13.91
CA HIS A 589 18.62 -8.91 -14.45
C HIS A 589 18.04 -7.51 -14.15
N GLU A 590 18.85 -6.66 -13.50
CA GLU A 590 18.44 -5.33 -13.03
C GLU A 590 17.22 -5.31 -12.09
N TRP A 591 17.08 -6.33 -11.24
CA TRP A 591 16.06 -6.33 -10.21
C TRP A 591 16.16 -5.07 -9.34
N ARG A 592 14.99 -4.55 -8.89
CA ARG A 592 14.88 -3.21 -8.27
C ARG A 592 15.60 -3.05 -6.92
N TRP A 593 16.02 -4.15 -6.31
CA TRP A 593 16.81 -4.17 -5.09
C TRP A 593 17.79 -5.34 -5.12
N ALA A 594 18.85 -5.25 -4.32
CA ALA A 594 19.81 -6.33 -4.19
C ALA A 594 19.14 -7.59 -3.64
N LEU A 595 19.34 -8.72 -4.31
CA LEU A 595 18.90 -10.05 -3.89
C LEU A 595 20.07 -10.78 -3.24
N LYS A 596 19.81 -11.50 -2.15
CA LYS A 596 20.78 -12.39 -1.51
C LYS A 596 20.98 -13.67 -2.31
#